data_AF-A0A957PIK7-F1
#
_entry.id   AF-A0A957PIK7-F1
#
_cell.length_a   1.000
_cell.length_b   1.000
_cell.length_c   1.000
_cell.angle_alpha   90.00
_cell.angle_beta   90.00
_cell.angle_gamma   90.00
#
_symmetry.space_group_name_H-M   'P 1'
#
loop_
_entity.id
_entity.type
_entity.pdbx_description
1 polymer ?
#
loop_
_entity_poly.entity_id
_entity_poly.type
_entity_poly.pdbx_seq_one_letter_code
_entity_poly.pdbx_strand_id
1 'polypeptide(L)'
;MPINLVTPFLTFEPADWRLIIEDAPRAGPANMAVDHAIAEACAAGESLPTLRFYRWQPPAISLGRHQPLAEIDLEAAAAHGYDIVRRTTGG
;
A
#
# COMPACT_ATOMS: atom_id res chain seq x y z
N MET A 1 -14.37 -9.85 -46.22
CA MET A 1 -13.03 -9.32 -45.86
C MET A 1 -12.89 -9.44 -44.34
N PRO A 2 -11.87 -10.14 -43.81
CA PRO A 2 -11.71 -10.24 -42.37
C PRO A 2 -11.16 -8.92 -41.81
N ILE A 3 -11.78 -8.44 -40.72
CA ILE A 3 -11.31 -7.28 -39.95
C ILE A 3 -10.17 -7.77 -39.06
N ASN A 4 -8.94 -7.31 -39.34
CA ASN A 4 -7.79 -7.53 -38.48
C ASN A 4 -7.89 -6.60 -37.26
N LEU A 5 -8.36 -7.12 -36.13
CA LEU A 5 -8.24 -6.48 -34.82
C LEU A 5 -6.85 -6.79 -34.26
N VAL A 6 -5.84 -6.02 -34.66
CA VAL A 6 -4.53 -6.03 -33.99
C VAL A 6 -4.61 -5.02 -32.85
N THR A 7 -4.95 -5.48 -31.64
CA THR A 7 -4.79 -4.67 -30.44
C THR A 7 -3.29 -4.48 -30.22
N PRO A 8 -2.74 -3.24 -30.17
CA PRO A 8 -1.33 -3.07 -29.84
C PRO A 8 -1.14 -3.49 -28.38
N PHE A 9 -0.28 -4.48 -28.16
CA PHE A 9 0.26 -4.73 -26.83
C PHE A 9 1.05 -3.47 -26.43
N LEU A 10 0.68 -2.86 -25.30
CA LEU A 10 1.45 -1.77 -24.70
C LEU A 10 2.81 -2.32 -24.29
N THR A 11 3.87 -1.86 -24.96
CA THR A 11 5.26 -2.09 -24.53
C THR A 11 5.67 -0.93 -23.62
N PHE A 12 6.06 -1.25 -22.39
CA PHE A 12 6.62 -0.28 -21.45
C PHE A 12 8.14 -0.34 -21.50
N GLU A 13 8.80 0.82 -21.44
CA GLU A 13 10.25 0.88 -21.34
C GLU A 13 10.72 0.32 -20.00
N PRO A 14 11.89 -0.37 -19.95
CA PRO A 14 12.50 -0.78 -18.69
C PRO A 14 12.70 0.42 -17.76
N ALA A 15 12.41 0.23 -16.47
CA ALA A 15 12.61 1.23 -15.44
C ALA A 15 13.45 0.66 -14.30
N ASP A 16 14.25 1.51 -13.67
CA ASP A 16 14.97 1.17 -12.45
C ASP A 16 14.02 1.26 -11.24
N TRP A 17 14.04 0.23 -10.40
CA TRP A 17 13.20 0.15 -9.20
C TRP A 17 14.05 0.15 -7.94
N ARG A 18 13.57 0.87 -6.93
CA ARG A 18 14.10 0.77 -5.57
C ARG A 18 13.44 -0.41 -4.86
N LEU A 19 14.23 -1.42 -4.50
CA LEU A 19 13.79 -2.52 -3.64
C LEU A 19 14.11 -2.21 -2.18
N ILE A 20 13.10 -2.22 -1.32
CA ILE A 20 13.24 -2.09 0.14
C ILE A 20 12.76 -3.39 0.78
N ILE A 21 13.61 -4.01 1.60
CA ILE A 21 13.26 -5.17 2.42
C ILE A 21 13.51 -4.76 3.86
N GLU A 22 12.45 -4.74 4.67
CA GLU A 22 12.57 -4.35 6.07
C GLU A 22 12.87 -5.53 6.99
N ASP A 23 13.96 -5.41 7.74
CA ASP A 23 14.42 -6.45 8.66
C ASP A 23 13.51 -6.61 9.87
N ALA A 24 12.87 -5.53 10.32
CA ALA A 24 12.01 -5.49 11.50
C ALA A 24 10.59 -5.04 11.16
N PRO A 25 9.56 -5.59 11.86
CA PRO A 25 8.20 -5.10 11.71
C PRO A 25 8.04 -3.71 12.34
N ARG A 26 7.01 -2.98 11.92
CA ARG A 26 6.62 -1.67 12.49
C ARG A 26 5.16 -1.68 12.94
N ALA A 27 4.82 -0.75 13.83
CA ALA A 27 3.44 -0.43 14.14
C ALA A 27 2.70 0.05 12.89
N GLY A 28 1.38 -0.14 12.86
CA GLY A 28 0.59 0.17 11.69
C GLY A 28 0.68 1.62 11.22
N PRO A 29 0.54 2.62 12.12
CA PRO A 29 0.69 4.02 11.74
C PRO A 29 2.05 4.34 11.10
N ALA A 30 3.13 3.71 11.57
CA ALA A 30 4.47 3.91 11.02
C ALA A 30 4.60 3.32 9.62
N ASN A 31 4.03 2.13 9.36
CA ASN A 31 4.00 1.56 8.02
C ASN A 31 3.22 2.45 7.04
N MET A 32 2.09 3.00 7.47
CA MET A 32 1.28 3.92 6.65
C MET A 32 2.01 5.23 6.36
N ALA A 33 2.73 5.78 7.33
CA ALA A 33 3.53 6.98 7.13
C ALA A 33 4.63 6.77 6.08
N VAL A 34 5.34 5.63 6.15
CA VAL A 34 6.38 5.28 5.16
C VAL A 34 5.78 5.09 3.77
N ASP A 35 4.69 4.34 3.65
CA ASP A 35 4.02 4.13 2.35
C ASP A 35 3.53 5.46 1.75
N HIS A 36 2.97 6.35 2.57
CA HIS A 36 2.52 7.66 2.12
C HIS A 36 3.69 8.54 1.64
N ALA A 37 4.77 8.63 2.42
CA ALA A 37 5.95 9.41 2.05
C ALA A 37 6.61 8.89 0.75
N ILE A 38 6.67 7.57 0.56
CA ILE A 38 7.17 6.98 -0.69
C ILE A 38 6.25 7.34 -1.86
N ALA A 39 4.93 7.25 -1.67
CA ALA A 39 3.97 7.59 -2.72
C ALA A 39 4.06 9.06 -3.14
N GLU A 40 4.16 9.98 -2.17
CA GLU A 40 4.34 11.42 -2.42
C GLU A 40 5.65 11.69 -3.17
N ALA A 41 6.78 11.11 -2.73
CA ALA A 41 8.08 11.29 -3.38
C ALA A 41 8.10 10.73 -4.81
N CYS A 42 7.48 9.57 -5.04
CA CYS A 42 7.33 9.01 -6.40
C CYS A 42 6.47 9.91 -7.29
N ALA A 43 5.36 10.45 -6.77
CA ALA A 43 4.50 11.36 -7.51
C ALA A 43 5.19 12.69 -7.85
N ALA A 44 6.09 13.17 -6.98
CA ALA A 44 6.91 14.35 -7.19
C ALA A 44 8.13 14.10 -8.11
N GLY A 45 8.41 12.84 -8.49
CA GLY A 45 9.62 12.48 -9.25
C GLY A 45 10.92 12.53 -8.43
N GLU A 46 10.81 12.63 -7.10
CA GLU A 46 11.93 12.69 -6.15
C GLU A 46 12.43 11.31 -5.73
N SER A 47 11.70 10.25 -6.09
CA SER A 47 12.05 8.87 -5.81
C SER A 47 11.79 7.97 -7.03
N LEU A 48 12.62 6.93 -7.18
CA LEU A 48 12.35 5.83 -8.09
C LEU A 48 11.06 5.09 -7.68
N PRO A 49 10.35 4.46 -8.65
CA PRO A 49 9.34 3.45 -8.38
C PRO A 49 9.86 2.46 -7.33
N THR A 50 9.06 2.18 -6.31
CA THR A 50 9.52 1.44 -5.13
C THR A 50 8.70 0.17 -4.93
N LEU A 51 9.40 -0.95 -4.77
CA LEU A 51 8.85 -2.20 -4.25
C LEU A 51 9.33 -2.36 -2.80
N ARG A 52 8.39 -2.43 -1.85
CA ARG A 52 8.69 -2.51 -0.42
C ARG A 52 8.08 -3.79 0.17
N PHE A 53 8.91 -4.60 0.82
CA PHE A 53 8.48 -5.71 1.65
C PHE A 53 8.60 -5.33 3.13
N TYR A 54 7.49 -5.42 3.86
CA TYR A 54 7.43 -5.02 5.27
C TYR A 54 6.45 -5.89 6.07
N ARG A 55 6.54 -5.79 7.40
CA ARG A 55 5.69 -6.53 8.34
C ARG A 55 5.10 -5.59 9.39
N TRP A 56 4.04 -6.04 10.03
CA TRP A 56 3.29 -5.31 11.04
C TRP A 56 3.52 -5.94 12.40
N GLN A 57 3.78 -5.11 13.41
CA GLN A 57 3.79 -5.52 14.82
C GLN A 57 3.33 -4.33 15.68
N PRO A 58 2.19 -4.42 16.38
CA PRO A 58 1.24 -5.54 16.37
C PRO A 58 0.56 -5.74 15.01
N PRO A 59 -0.19 -6.84 14.79
CA PRO A 59 -1.07 -6.96 13.65
C PRO A 59 -2.03 -5.77 13.57
N ALA A 60 -2.37 -5.33 12.36
CA ALA A 60 -3.23 -4.17 12.15
C ALA A 60 -4.43 -4.50 11.25
N ILE A 61 -5.58 -3.96 11.63
CA ILE A 61 -6.77 -3.87 10.78
C ILE A 61 -6.59 -2.65 9.86
N SER A 62 -6.52 -2.91 8.56
CA SER A 62 -6.34 -1.88 7.55
C SER A 62 -7.66 -1.54 6.86
N LEU A 63 -8.26 -0.42 7.23
CA LEU A 63 -9.47 0.11 6.61
C LEU A 63 -9.15 0.78 5.27
N GLY A 64 -9.96 0.49 4.25
CA GLY A 64 -9.96 1.26 3.01
C GLY A 64 -10.34 2.72 3.26
N ARG A 65 -9.92 3.63 2.37
CA ARG A 65 -10.15 5.09 2.52
C ARG A 65 -11.59 5.44 2.90
N HIS A 66 -12.56 4.81 2.25
CA HIS A 66 -13.99 5.06 2.44
C HIS A 66 -14.72 4.01 3.27
N GLN A 67 -14.00 3.02 3.83
CA GLN A 67 -14.62 1.99 4.65
C GLN A 67 -15.05 2.58 6.01
N PRO A 68 -16.31 2.41 6.43
CA PRO A 68 -16.80 2.91 7.71
C PRO A 68 -16.03 2.29 8.88
N LEU A 69 -15.66 3.12 9.87
CA LEU A 69 -15.08 2.60 11.12
C LEU A 69 -16.09 1.74 11.90
N ALA A 70 -17.38 2.00 11.72
CA ALA A 70 -18.47 1.28 12.39
C ALA A 70 -18.56 -0.21 11.99
N GLU A 71 -17.87 -0.66 10.93
CA GLU A 71 -17.76 -2.07 10.57
C GLU A 71 -16.74 -2.83 11.44
N ILE A 72 -15.96 -2.12 12.25
CA ILE A 72 -14.95 -2.71 13.13
C ILE A 72 -15.47 -2.76 14.56
N ASP A 73 -15.40 -3.94 15.17
CA ASP A 73 -15.52 -4.10 16.61
C ASP A 73 -14.26 -3.55 17.29
N LEU A 74 -14.37 -2.31 17.77
CA LEU A 74 -13.26 -1.58 18.40
C LEU A 74 -12.86 -2.20 19.74
N GLU A 75 -13.81 -2.77 20.49
CA GLU A 75 -13.53 -3.41 21.76
C GLU A 75 -12.76 -4.71 21.54
N ALA A 76 -13.20 -5.54 20.58
CA ALA A 76 -12.49 -6.75 20.21
C ALA A 76 -11.10 -6.45 19.65
N ALA A 77 -10.96 -5.41 18.80
CA ALA A 77 -9.67 -5.00 18.27
C ALA A 77 -8.70 -4.58 19.39
N ALA A 78 -9.17 -3.76 20.34
CA ALA A 78 -8.38 -3.37 21.49
C ALA A 78 -8.00 -4.56 22.38
N ALA A 79 -8.94 -5.48 22.65
CA ALA A 79 -8.71 -6.67 23.46
C ALA A 79 -7.67 -7.62 22.86
N HIS A 80 -7.57 -7.69 21.53
CA HIS A 80 -6.56 -8.48 20.82
C HIS A 80 -5.25 -7.71 20.56
N GLY A 81 -5.19 -6.42 20.94
CA GLY A 81 -4.02 -5.57 20.73
C GLY A 81 -3.76 -5.24 19.26
N TYR A 82 -4.81 -5.18 18.43
CA TYR A 82 -4.68 -4.82 17.02
C TYR A 82 -4.63 -3.31 16.83
N ASP A 83 -3.69 -2.85 16.01
CA ASP A 83 -3.73 -1.50 15.49
C ASP A 83 -4.92 -1.35 14.52
N ILE A 84 -5.49 -0.15 14.42
CA ILE A 84 -6.46 0.19 13.38
C ILE A 84 -5.88 1.35 12.57
N VAL A 85 -5.72 1.13 11.27
CA VAL A 85 -5.20 2.14 10.35
C VAL A 85 -6.13 2.37 9.18
N ARG A 86 -5.99 3.53 8.52
CA ARG A 86 -6.73 3.87 7.30
C ARG A 86 -5.75 4.09 6.17
N ARG A 87 -5.91 3.36 5.07
CA ARG A 87 -5.11 3.54 3.86
C ARG A 87 -5.61 4.75 3.07
N THR A 88 -4.70 5.38 2.33
CA THR A 88 -5.02 6.42 1.34
C THR A 88 -5.70 5.86 0.09
N THR A 89 -5.57 4.55 -0.14
CA THR A 89 -6.20 3.80 -1.24
C THR A 89 -7.56 3.21 -0.85
N GLY A 90 -8.31 2.75 -1.87
CA GLY A 90 -9.60 2.08 -1.68
C GLY A 90 -9.49 0.66 -1.08
N GLY A 91 -10.47 -0.19 -1.42
CA GLY A 91 -10.51 -1.60 -1.03
C GLY A 91 -9.40 -2.41 -1.67
#